data_AF-A0A7C6F096-F1
#
_entry.id   AF-A0A7C6F096-F1
#
_cell.length_a   1.000
_cell.length_b   1.000
_cell.length_c   1.000
_cell.angle_alpha   90.00
_cell.angle_beta   90.00
_cell.angle_gamma   90.00
#
_symmetry.space_group_name_H-M   'P 1'
#
loop_
_entity.id
_entity.type
_entity.pdbx_description
1 polymer ?
#
loop_
_entity_poly.entity_id
_entity_poly.type
_entity_poly.pdbx_seq_one_letter_code
_entity_poly.pdbx_strand_id
1 'polypeptide(L)' 'MSDFFHMGGYAFYVWTSYALAAVLLLISWIQPRLREKRLLRDIARRLRRTER' A
#
# COMPACT_ATOMS: atom_id res chain seq x y z
N MET A 1 -27.24 19.99 1.47
CA MET A 1 -26.30 18.84 1.43
C MET A 1 -25.07 19.11 0.58
N SER A 2 -25.06 20.17 -0.25
CA SER A 2 -23.91 20.64 -1.03
C SER A 2 -23.01 21.62 -0.27
N ASP A 3 -23.47 22.20 0.84
CA ASP A 3 -22.74 23.22 1.61
C ASP A 3 -21.47 22.69 2.30
N PHE A 4 -21.41 21.41 2.65
CA PHE A 4 -20.21 20.79 3.23
C PHE A 4 -19.05 20.65 2.22
N PHE A 5 -19.35 20.60 0.92
CA PHE A 5 -18.34 20.60 -0.14
C PHE A 5 -18.01 22.03 -0.62
N HIS A 6 -18.90 23.00 -0.38
CA HIS A 6 -18.79 24.37 -0.87
C HIS A 6 -18.41 25.41 0.20
N MET A 7 -18.04 25.02 1.42
CA MET A 7 -17.34 25.89 2.38
C MET A 7 -15.88 26.15 1.93
N GLY A 8 -15.71 26.97 0.88
CA GLY A 8 -14.47 27.73 0.64
C GLY A 8 -13.16 26.93 0.52
N GLY A 9 -13.14 25.76 -0.14
CA GLY A 9 -11.89 25.11 -0.56
C GLY A 9 -11.17 24.24 0.50
N TYR A 10 -11.62 24.21 1.76
CA TYR A 10 -10.98 23.42 2.82
C TYR A 10 -11.24 21.91 2.75
N ALA A 11 -12.39 21.49 2.19
CA ALA A 11 -12.74 20.06 2.06
C ALA A 11 -11.71 19.28 1.23
N PHE A 12 -11.10 19.93 0.23
CA PHE A 12 -10.05 19.34 -0.59
C PHE A 12 -8.79 19.10 0.25
N TYR A 13 -8.34 20.08 1.04
CA TYR A 13 -7.16 19.95 1.92
C TYR A 13 -7.26 18.78 2.90
N VAL A 14 -8.42 18.62 3.53
CA VAL A 14 -8.68 17.53 4.46
C VAL A 14 -8.60 16.19 3.71
N TRP A 15 -9.32 16.07 2.59
CA TRP A 15 -9.29 14.85 1.77
C TRP A 15 -7.91 14.50 1.24
N THR A 16 -7.09 15.46 0.81
CA THR A 16 -5.73 15.18 0.34
C THR A 16 -4.83 14.67 1.46
N SER A 17 -4.96 15.21 2.67
CA SER A 17 -4.23 14.72 3.85
C SER A 17 -4.63 13.28 4.22
N TYR A 18 -5.94 12.99 4.22
CA TYR A 18 -6.44 11.62 4.43
C TYR A 18 -6.03 10.67 3.30
N ALA A 19 -6.05 11.12 2.04
CA ALA A 19 -5.61 10.34 0.90
C ALA A 19 -4.12 10.03 0.98
N LEU A 20 -3.29 10.99 1.39
CA LEU A 20 -1.85 10.77 1.59
C LEU A 20 -1.60 9.76 2.71
N ALA A 21 -2.30 9.87 3.83
CA ALA A 21 -2.22 8.90 4.92
C ALA A 21 -2.65 7.50 4.46
N ALA A 22 -3.76 7.40 3.71
CA ALA A 22 -4.23 6.14 3.14
C ALA A 22 -3.23 5.52 2.16
N VAL A 23 -2.58 6.34 1.32
CA VAL A 23 -1.52 5.89 0.40
C VAL A 23 -0.31 5.36 1.17
N LEU A 24 0.15 6.05 2.21
CA LEU A 24 1.27 5.59 3.05
C LEU A 24 0.94 4.27 3.77
N LEU A 25 -0.29 4.12 4.27
CA LEU A 25 -0.77 2.86 4.85
C LEU A 25 -0.82 1.73 3.81
N LEU A 26 -1.35 2.01 2.62
CA LEU A 26 -1.41 1.05 1.51
C LEU A 26 -0.02 0.60 1.09
N ILE A 27 0.93 1.51 0.91
CA ILE A 27 2.32 1.19 0.59
C ILE A 27 2.90 0.29 1.67
N SER A 28 2.74 0.65 2.94
CA SER A 28 3.27 -0.11 4.07
C SER A 28 2.64 -1.48 4.20
N TRP A 29 1.37 -1.65 3.79
CA TRP A 29 0.69 -2.95 3.75
C TRP A 29 1.18 -3.79 2.54
N ILE A 30 1.32 -3.20 1.38
CA ILE A 30 1.68 -3.93 0.16
C ILE A 30 3.13 -4.46 0.22
N GLN A 31 4.05 -3.74 0.88
CA GLN A 31 5.44 -4.13 1.05
C GLN A 31 5.64 -5.54 1.66
N PRO A 32 5.09 -5.89 2.85
CA PRO A 32 5.25 -7.22 3.43
C PRO A 32 4.63 -8.31 2.54
N ARG A 33 3.49 -8.06 1.89
CA ARG A 33 2.87 -9.03 0.98
C ARG A 33 3.72 -9.33 -0.26
N LEU A 34 4.40 -8.34 -0.81
CA LEU A 34 5.33 -8.53 -1.93
C LEU A 34 6.61 -9.24 -1.47
N ARG A 35 7.11 -8.91 -0.27
CA ARG A 35 8.31 -9.55 0.32
C ARG A 35 8.07 -11.03 0.60
N GLU A 36 6.94 -11.38 1.19
CA GLU A 36 6.57 -12.77 1.49
C GLU A 36 6.54 -13.63 0.21
N LYS A 37 5.90 -13.14 -0.86
CA LYS A 37 5.88 -13.83 -2.15
C LYS A 37 7.27 -14.00 -2.75
N ARG A 38 8.17 -13.01 -2.60
CA ARG A 38 9.56 -13.13 -3.06
C ARG A 38 10.34 -14.15 -2.25
N LEU A 39 10.18 -14.15 -0.93
CA LEU A 39 10.88 -15.07 -0.03
C LEU A 39 10.53 -16.54 -0.33
N LEU A 40 9.24 -16.85 -0.46
CA LEU A 40 8.77 -18.20 -0.82
C LEU A 40 9.31 -18.63 -2.18
N ARG A 41 9.35 -17.72 -3.16
CA ARG A 41 9.88 -18.01 -4.50
C ARG A 41 11.38 -18.24 -4.51
N ASP A 42 12.12 -17.64 -3.59
CA ASP A 42 13.57 -17.85 -3.45
C ASP A 42 13.89 -19.15 -2.70
N ILE A 43 13.09 -19.51 -1.69
CA ILE A 43 13.20 -20.80 -1.01
C ILE A 43 12.92 -21.95 -1.98
N ALA A 44 11.83 -21.87 -2.77
CA ALA A 44 11.50 -22.89 -3.76
C ALA A 44 12.58 -23.06 -4.84
N ARG A 45 13.24 -21.95 -5.23
CA ARG A 45 14.37 -21.99 -6.19
C ARG A 45 15.63 -22.62 -5.59
N ARG A 46 15.88 -22.45 -4.29
CA ARG A 46 17.02 -23.07 -3.60
C ARG A 46 16.84 -24.58 -3.44
N LEU A 47 15.65 -25.05 -3.07
CA LEU A 47 15.36 -26.49 -2.96
C LEU A 47 15.68 -27.24 -4.25
N ARG A 48 15.24 -26.70 -5.40
CA ARG A 48 15.51 -27.29 -6.73
C ARG A 48 16.98 -27.39 -7.12
N ARG A 49 17.87 -26.65 -6.47
CA ARG A 49 19.32 -26.70 -6.74
C ARG A 49 20.04 -27.71 -5.85
N THR A 50 19.55 -27.94 -4.64
CA THR A 50 20.16 -28.91 -3.70
C THR A 50 19.77 -30.36 -4.03
N GLU A 51 18.69 -30.56 -4.79
CA GLU A 51 18.20 -31.88 -5.19
C GLU A 51 18.86 -32.45 -6.47
N ARG A 52 19.88 -31.77 -7.01
CA ARG A 52 20.74 -32.26 -8.12
C ARG A 52 22.14 -32.53 -7.60
#